data_AF-A0A957Y4Z1-F1
#
_entry.id   AF-A0A957Y4Z1-F1
#
_cell.length_a   1.000
_cell.length_b   1.000
_cell.length_c   1.000
_cell.angle_alpha   90.00
_cell.angle_beta   90.00
_cell.angle_gamma   90.00
#
_symmetry.space_group_name_H-M   'P 1'
#
loop_
_entity.id
_entity.type
_entity.pdbx_description
1 polymer ?
#
loop_
_entity_poly.entity_id
_entity_poly.type
_entity_poly.pdbx_seq_one_letter_code
_entity_poly.pdbx_strand_id
1 'polypeptide(L)'
;MTNFSRLRSNELRYSLPARWLLVIIAAFVATRGQGQTNLALVASYAVYAGATTVYFAGPWSQQLRSTTVYWAIQVIDTAFVTVLIATSSGLASPLYLLYPLLGLRTLVYGPDVRGMVWLPFAYGPLYFVALVFAYDSLVFVADPLFLTRYLLLLALTVGIVGAGLVLAGRLSEVDRLRLALAARTEDLANQARALQRTATDLGDRVLELRTLQEVAKALSATLYLNEALATVANRLSRLAGSSYCAVALLDEERAGVERLVVAATGGAASVSRQPARTNASFVAAMASGRHQVLRAAHNGDGQVDAAWPVPWPVGAVELIPLVARGLPIGALLVGHSHETLADSTSRSLTESFAYFAATAIENARLYGDVTDRHRELEAVLAGIGDGVIVVDTEAHLLLMNPVAARIFGLSSSPLGIGLADLAPGGEVLEILEETATSGRVVVRELPIASAGPGADGQPRTFQALAAPLLRPTESGEEV
;
A
#
# COMPACT_ATOMS: atom_id res chain seq x y z
N MET A 1 -16.88 -5.94 -37.03
CA MET A 1 -18.11 -5.30 -37.58
C MET A 1 -17.83 -4.01 -38.37
N THR A 2 -16.57 -3.68 -38.70
CA THR A 2 -16.15 -2.32 -39.10
C THR A 2 -15.93 -2.06 -40.60
N ASN A 3 -15.63 -3.06 -41.43
CA ASN A 3 -15.34 -2.82 -42.86
C ASN A 3 -16.59 -2.63 -43.73
N PHE A 4 -17.67 -3.37 -43.50
CA PHE A 4 -18.85 -3.32 -44.37
C PHE A 4 -19.70 -2.04 -44.20
N SER A 5 -19.82 -1.52 -42.97
CA SER A 5 -20.52 -0.26 -42.73
C SER A 5 -19.79 0.91 -43.39
N ARG A 6 -18.45 0.92 -43.35
CA ARG A 6 -17.61 1.89 -44.09
C ARG A 6 -17.77 1.74 -45.60
N LEU A 7 -17.81 0.53 -46.13
CA LEU A 7 -18.04 0.28 -47.57
C LEU A 7 -19.42 0.80 -48.02
N ARG A 8 -20.48 0.51 -47.26
CA ARG A 8 -21.83 0.99 -47.58
C ARG A 8 -21.92 2.52 -47.52
N SER A 9 -21.33 3.16 -46.50
CA SER A 9 -21.32 4.62 -46.41
C SER A 9 -20.54 5.27 -47.56
N ASN A 10 -19.42 4.66 -47.96
CA ASN A 10 -18.62 5.15 -49.07
C ASN A 10 -19.33 4.95 -50.42
N GLU A 11 -20.01 3.81 -50.60
CA GLU A 11 -20.81 3.56 -51.80
C GLU A 11 -21.92 4.59 -51.97
N LEU A 12 -22.71 4.84 -50.91
CA LEU A 12 -23.82 5.80 -50.94
C LEU A 12 -23.38 7.24 -51.16
N ARG A 13 -22.27 7.67 -50.54
CA ARG A 13 -21.82 9.07 -50.61
C ARG A 13 -21.03 9.42 -51.86
N TYR A 14 -20.28 8.48 -52.43
CA TYR A 14 -19.28 8.81 -53.45
C TYR A 14 -19.36 7.94 -54.71
N SER A 15 -19.66 6.65 -54.55
CA SER A 15 -19.68 5.68 -55.66
C SER A 15 -20.92 5.84 -56.54
N LEU A 16 -22.10 5.99 -55.93
CA LEU A 16 -23.36 6.19 -56.67
C LEU A 16 -23.40 7.51 -57.45
N PRO A 17 -23.02 8.68 -56.88
CA PRO A 17 -22.94 9.92 -57.66
C PRO A 17 -21.99 9.81 -58.86
N ALA A 18 -20.86 9.12 -58.70
CA ALA A 18 -19.92 8.91 -59.80
C ALA A 18 -20.52 8.06 -60.93
N ARG A 19 -21.34 7.03 -60.63
CA ARG A 19 -22.05 6.24 -61.66
C ARG A 19 -23.08 7.08 -62.40
N TRP A 20 -23.85 7.90 -61.70
CA TRP A 20 -24.80 8.82 -62.36
C TRP A 20 -24.08 9.87 -63.21
N LEU A 21 -22.92 10.34 -62.78
CA LEU A 21 -22.06 11.21 -63.58
C LEU A 21 -21.55 10.50 -64.85
N LEU A 22 -21.19 9.21 -64.78
CA LEU A 22 -20.86 8.41 -65.96
C LEU A 22 -22.06 8.27 -66.92
N VAL A 23 -23.28 8.08 -66.40
CA VAL A 23 -24.51 8.06 -67.22
C VAL A 23 -24.68 9.39 -67.95
N ILE A 24 -24.50 10.52 -67.26
CA ILE A 24 -24.63 11.87 -67.84
C ILE A 24 -23.58 12.11 -68.94
N ILE A 25 -22.31 11.77 -68.67
CA ILE A 25 -21.23 11.89 -69.66
C ILE A 25 -21.53 11.02 -70.87
N ALA A 26 -21.94 9.76 -70.65
CA ALA A 26 -22.23 8.83 -71.73
C ALA A 26 -23.46 9.26 -72.55
N ALA A 27 -24.50 9.81 -71.92
CA ALA A 27 -25.67 10.38 -72.61
C ALA A 27 -25.29 11.61 -73.47
N PHE A 28 -24.43 12.48 -72.95
CA PHE A 28 -23.92 13.63 -73.70
C PHE A 28 -23.11 13.20 -74.93
N VAL A 29 -22.28 12.16 -74.78
CA VAL A 29 -21.50 11.59 -75.89
C VAL A 29 -22.44 10.91 -76.90
N ALA A 30 -23.40 10.12 -76.44
CA ALA A 30 -24.34 9.40 -77.30
C ALA A 30 -25.23 10.32 -78.13
N THR A 31 -25.60 11.50 -77.61
CA THR A 31 -26.41 12.49 -78.32
C THR A 31 -25.64 13.30 -79.36
N ARG A 32 -24.30 13.36 -79.27
CA ARG A 32 -23.43 14.02 -80.25
C ARG A 32 -22.79 13.07 -81.27
N GLY A 33 -22.78 11.76 -81.00
CA GLY A 33 -22.30 10.74 -81.92
C GLY A 33 -23.37 10.28 -82.91
N GLN A 34 -22.99 9.92 -84.14
CA GLN A 34 -23.89 9.34 -85.13
C GLN A 34 -24.10 7.83 -84.86
N GLY A 35 -25.04 7.44 -83.99
CA GLY A 35 -25.42 6.02 -83.84
C GLY A 35 -26.50 5.72 -82.78
N GLN A 36 -27.55 4.97 -83.16
CA GLN A 36 -28.62 4.48 -82.25
C GLN A 36 -28.13 3.49 -81.18
N THR A 37 -27.05 2.75 -81.46
CA THR A 37 -26.45 1.75 -80.55
C THR A 37 -25.90 2.35 -79.26
N ASN A 38 -25.49 3.63 -79.27
CA ASN A 38 -24.96 4.31 -78.08
C ASN A 38 -26.07 4.66 -77.07
N LEU A 39 -27.29 4.98 -77.52
CA LEU A 39 -28.42 5.29 -76.64
C LEU A 39 -28.90 4.04 -75.88
N ALA A 40 -28.95 2.89 -76.52
CA ALA A 40 -29.32 1.62 -75.88
C ALA A 40 -28.30 1.20 -74.81
N LEU A 41 -27.01 1.39 -75.06
CA LEU A 41 -25.93 1.15 -74.10
C LEU A 41 -26.04 2.05 -72.87
N VAL A 42 -26.26 3.35 -73.07
CA VAL A 42 -26.46 4.32 -71.99
C VAL A 42 -27.72 3.99 -71.17
N ALA A 43 -28.82 3.63 -71.81
CA ALA A 43 -30.05 3.24 -71.14
C ALA A 43 -29.84 1.97 -70.28
N SER A 44 -29.13 0.97 -70.82
CA SER A 44 -28.81 -0.27 -70.10
C SER A 44 -27.96 0.00 -68.86
N TYR A 45 -26.95 0.87 -68.96
CA TYR A 45 -26.13 1.27 -67.83
C TYR A 45 -26.88 2.14 -66.81
N ALA A 46 -27.82 2.99 -67.26
CA ALA A 46 -28.69 3.76 -66.37
C ALA A 46 -29.61 2.85 -65.54
N VAL A 47 -30.17 1.80 -66.14
CA VAL A 47 -30.94 0.77 -65.43
C VAL A 47 -30.07 0.06 -64.39
N TYR A 48 -28.83 -0.30 -64.74
CA TYR A 48 -27.86 -0.88 -63.81
C TYR A 48 -27.47 0.09 -62.67
N ALA A 49 -27.24 1.37 -62.96
CA ALA A 49 -26.96 2.40 -61.96
C ALA A 49 -28.14 2.59 -61.00
N GLY A 50 -29.37 2.56 -61.52
CA GLY A 50 -30.61 2.57 -60.72
C GLY A 50 -30.72 1.32 -59.82
N ALA A 51 -30.51 0.13 -60.39
CA ALA A 51 -30.56 -1.13 -59.65
C ALA A 51 -29.52 -1.17 -58.52
N THR A 52 -28.28 -0.73 -58.76
CA THR A 52 -27.24 -0.66 -57.72
C THR A 52 -27.53 0.42 -56.67
N THR A 53 -28.14 1.55 -57.05
CA THR A 53 -28.60 2.59 -56.11
C THR A 53 -29.65 2.02 -55.16
N VAL A 54 -30.67 1.34 -55.70
CA VAL A 54 -31.72 0.69 -54.90
C VAL A 54 -31.13 -0.40 -54.01
N TYR A 55 -30.18 -1.19 -54.51
CA TYR A 55 -29.52 -2.24 -53.75
C TYR A 55 -28.80 -1.69 -52.51
N PHE A 56 -27.96 -0.66 -52.63
CA PHE A 56 -27.21 -0.10 -51.49
C PHE A 56 -28.05 0.80 -50.57
N ALA A 57 -29.10 1.43 -51.09
CA ALA A 57 -30.06 2.21 -50.30
C ALA A 57 -31.01 1.29 -49.49
N GLY A 58 -31.38 0.14 -50.04
CA GLY A 58 -32.33 -0.79 -49.44
C GLY A 58 -31.81 -1.54 -48.20
N PRO A 59 -32.72 -2.07 -47.37
CA PRO A 59 -32.37 -2.82 -46.14
C PRO A 59 -31.63 -4.13 -46.45
N TRP A 60 -31.85 -4.70 -47.64
CA TRP A 60 -31.21 -5.93 -48.16
C TRP A 60 -29.69 -5.85 -48.27
N SER A 61 -29.13 -4.64 -48.41
CA SER A 61 -27.67 -4.44 -48.45
C SER A 61 -26.97 -4.90 -47.17
N GLN A 62 -27.64 -5.02 -46.02
CA GLN A 62 -27.00 -5.48 -44.78
C GLN A 62 -26.69 -6.98 -44.78
N GLN A 63 -27.37 -7.77 -45.61
CA GLN A 63 -27.36 -9.24 -45.52
C GLN A 63 -26.28 -9.89 -46.39
N LEU A 64 -25.84 -9.22 -47.47
CA LEU A 64 -24.79 -9.69 -48.38
C LEU A 64 -23.46 -8.97 -48.11
N ARG A 65 -22.74 -9.44 -47.09
CA ARG A 65 -21.37 -9.01 -46.76
C ARG A 65 -20.34 -9.63 -47.73
N SER A 66 -20.22 -9.14 -48.96
CA SER A 66 -19.13 -9.62 -49.81
C SER A 66 -18.39 -8.50 -50.54
N THR A 67 -17.07 -8.48 -50.33
CA THR A 67 -16.08 -7.78 -51.17
C THR A 67 -16.22 -8.17 -52.64
N THR A 68 -16.74 -9.37 -52.92
CA THR A 68 -17.03 -9.89 -54.27
C THR A 68 -18.04 -9.04 -55.04
N VAL A 69 -19.12 -8.57 -54.39
CA VAL A 69 -20.13 -7.71 -55.04
C VAL A 69 -19.51 -6.38 -55.45
N TYR A 70 -18.66 -5.80 -54.61
CA TYR A 70 -17.93 -4.58 -54.95
C TYR A 70 -17.04 -4.78 -56.19
N TRP A 71 -16.27 -5.87 -56.24
CA TRP A 71 -15.42 -6.19 -57.39
C TRP A 71 -16.23 -6.45 -58.66
N ALA A 72 -17.36 -7.17 -58.57
CA ALA A 72 -18.24 -7.42 -59.71
C ALA A 72 -18.78 -6.11 -60.30
N ILE A 73 -19.22 -5.19 -59.44
CA ILE A 73 -19.68 -3.86 -59.84
C ILE A 73 -18.54 -3.08 -60.51
N GLN A 74 -17.33 -3.10 -59.95
CA GLN A 74 -16.19 -2.38 -60.52
C GLN A 74 -15.82 -2.93 -61.91
N VAL A 75 -15.91 -4.24 -62.12
CA VAL A 75 -15.72 -4.87 -63.44
C VAL A 75 -16.80 -4.40 -64.43
N ILE A 76 -18.06 -4.30 -64.00
CA ILE A 76 -19.16 -3.79 -64.85
C ILE A 76 -18.94 -2.31 -65.21
N ASP A 77 -18.58 -1.46 -64.24
CA ASP A 77 -18.28 -0.04 -64.47
C ASP A 77 -17.11 0.12 -65.47
N THR A 78 -16.08 -0.72 -65.35
CA THR A 78 -14.92 -0.73 -66.26
C THR A 78 -15.28 -1.23 -67.65
N ALA A 79 -16.05 -2.31 -67.75
CA ALA A 79 -16.52 -2.86 -69.02
C ALA A 79 -17.39 -1.85 -69.77
N PHE A 80 -18.29 -1.15 -69.06
CA PHE A 80 -19.10 -0.08 -69.64
C PHE A 80 -18.24 1.03 -70.24
N VAL A 81 -17.25 1.54 -69.50
CA VAL A 81 -16.33 2.57 -70.02
C VAL A 81 -15.54 2.05 -71.23
N THR A 82 -15.11 0.78 -71.19
CA THR A 82 -14.37 0.14 -72.30
C THR A 82 -15.22 0.08 -73.56
N VAL A 83 -16.46 -0.40 -73.46
CA VAL A 83 -17.39 -0.48 -74.59
C VAL A 83 -17.79 0.91 -75.06
N LEU A 84 -18.02 1.86 -74.14
CA LEU A 84 -18.32 3.24 -74.49
C LEU A 84 -17.17 3.83 -75.33
N ILE A 85 -15.91 3.66 -74.94
CA ILE A 85 -14.76 4.14 -75.74
C ILE A 85 -14.75 3.49 -77.13
N ALA A 86 -15.02 2.18 -77.21
CA ALA A 86 -15.03 1.43 -78.47
C ALA A 86 -16.16 1.88 -79.41
N THR A 87 -17.34 2.23 -78.90
CA THR A 87 -18.51 2.57 -79.71
C THR A 87 -18.70 4.07 -79.96
N SER A 88 -18.11 4.92 -79.13
CA SER A 88 -18.39 6.35 -79.13
C SER A 88 -17.19 7.24 -79.48
N SER A 89 -16.04 6.68 -79.87
CA SER A 89 -14.90 7.51 -80.24
C SER A 89 -13.90 6.98 -81.26
N GLY A 90 -13.42 7.92 -82.09
CA GLY A 90 -12.10 7.89 -82.71
C GLY A 90 -10.98 8.41 -81.79
N LEU A 91 -9.75 8.45 -82.31
CA LEU A 91 -8.47 8.57 -81.58
C LEU A 91 -8.36 9.87 -80.78
N ALA A 92 -9.13 10.88 -81.18
CA ALA A 92 -9.15 12.21 -80.60
C ALA A 92 -9.98 12.35 -79.31
N SER A 93 -10.80 11.36 -78.93
CA SER A 93 -11.68 11.49 -77.75
C SER A 93 -10.96 11.45 -76.40
N PRO A 94 -11.31 12.31 -75.43
CA PRO A 94 -10.73 12.32 -74.08
C PRO A 94 -11.31 11.24 -73.14
N LEU A 95 -12.19 10.36 -73.62
CA LEU A 95 -12.88 9.37 -72.77
C LEU A 95 -11.94 8.37 -72.07
N TYR A 96 -10.71 8.20 -72.55
CA TYR A 96 -9.69 7.39 -71.87
C TYR A 96 -9.36 7.90 -70.45
N LEU A 97 -9.62 9.19 -70.14
CA LEU A 97 -9.45 9.76 -68.81
C LEU A 97 -10.48 9.25 -67.78
N LEU A 98 -11.53 8.55 -68.23
CA LEU A 98 -12.45 7.86 -67.33
C LEU A 98 -11.80 6.66 -66.62
N TYR A 99 -10.79 6.03 -67.23
CA TYR A 99 -10.06 4.92 -66.61
C TYR A 99 -9.31 5.34 -65.34
N PRO A 100 -8.45 6.38 -65.33
CA PRO A 100 -7.85 6.84 -64.09
C PRO A 100 -8.85 7.38 -63.09
N LEU A 101 -9.96 8.00 -63.52
CA LEU A 101 -11.00 8.45 -62.61
C LEU A 101 -11.65 7.27 -61.88
N LEU A 102 -11.92 6.17 -62.59
CA LEU A 102 -12.35 4.91 -62.00
C LEU A 102 -11.29 4.34 -61.06
N GLY A 103 -10.01 4.36 -61.45
CA GLY A 103 -8.90 3.92 -60.60
C GLY A 103 -8.78 4.72 -59.30
N LEU A 104 -8.92 6.05 -59.36
CA LEU A 104 -8.91 6.93 -58.19
C LEU A 104 -10.11 6.64 -57.28
N ARG A 105 -11.30 6.45 -57.86
CA ARG A 105 -12.49 6.04 -57.10
C ARG A 105 -12.26 4.70 -56.41
N THR A 106 -11.69 3.71 -57.10
CA THR A 106 -11.36 2.43 -56.47
C THR A 106 -10.39 2.65 -55.32
N LEU A 107 -9.35 3.46 -55.50
CA LEU A 107 -8.34 3.74 -54.50
C LEU A 107 -8.88 4.37 -53.21
N VAL A 108 -9.72 5.39 -53.34
CA VAL A 108 -10.21 6.14 -52.19
C VAL A 108 -11.25 5.34 -51.39
N TYR A 109 -12.03 4.48 -52.05
CA TYR A 109 -13.24 3.93 -51.47
C TYR A 109 -13.29 2.40 -51.37
N GLY A 110 -12.39 1.68 -52.03
CA GLY A 110 -12.47 0.23 -52.07
C GLY A 110 -11.98 -0.46 -50.80
N PRO A 111 -12.34 -1.75 -50.64
CA PRO A 111 -12.18 -2.50 -49.40
C PRO A 111 -10.75 -2.94 -49.06
N ASP A 112 -9.88 -3.07 -50.06
CA ASP A 112 -8.52 -3.60 -49.90
C ASP A 112 -7.55 -3.03 -50.92
N VAL A 113 -6.45 -2.45 -50.43
CA VAL A 113 -5.42 -1.80 -51.25
C VAL A 113 -4.52 -2.82 -51.96
N ARG A 114 -4.40 -4.06 -51.47
CA ARG A 114 -3.58 -5.10 -52.13
C ARG A 114 -4.24 -5.65 -53.40
N GLY A 115 -5.55 -5.83 -53.38
CA GLY A 115 -6.33 -6.20 -54.59
C GLY A 115 -6.45 -5.05 -55.61
N MET A 116 -6.34 -3.80 -55.15
CA MET A 116 -6.45 -2.60 -55.99
C MET A 116 -5.34 -2.41 -57.00
N VAL A 117 -4.14 -2.97 -56.76
CA VAL A 117 -3.00 -2.72 -57.64
C VAL A 117 -3.28 -3.22 -59.04
N TRP A 118 -3.94 -4.37 -59.21
CA TRP A 118 -4.07 -5.01 -60.53
C TRP A 118 -5.03 -4.28 -61.49
N LEU A 119 -6.06 -3.64 -60.98
CA LEU A 119 -7.14 -3.09 -61.82
C LEU A 119 -6.69 -1.86 -62.65
N PRO A 120 -5.97 -0.87 -62.09
CA PRO A 120 -5.45 0.26 -62.88
C PRO A 120 -4.44 -0.15 -63.95
N PHE A 121 -3.66 -1.21 -63.74
CA PHE A 121 -2.73 -1.73 -64.76
C PHE A 121 -3.48 -2.38 -65.93
N ALA A 122 -4.70 -2.89 -65.72
CA ALA A 122 -5.52 -3.44 -66.79
C ALA A 122 -6.09 -2.35 -67.72
N TYR A 123 -6.17 -1.09 -67.28
CA TYR A 123 -6.76 -0.01 -68.09
C TYR A 123 -5.98 0.33 -69.36
N GLY A 124 -4.64 0.21 -69.34
CA GLY A 124 -3.82 0.40 -70.54
C GLY A 124 -4.12 -0.65 -71.63
N PRO A 125 -4.01 -1.95 -71.33
CA PRO A 125 -4.42 -3.02 -72.24
C PRO A 125 -5.88 -2.92 -72.68
N LEU A 126 -6.81 -2.61 -71.77
CA LEU A 126 -8.23 -2.45 -72.11
C LEU A 126 -8.47 -1.27 -73.06
N TYR A 127 -7.76 -0.16 -72.88
CA TYR A 127 -7.81 0.97 -73.82
C TYR A 127 -7.29 0.58 -75.21
N PHE A 128 -6.17 -0.16 -75.27
CA PHE A 128 -5.64 -0.68 -76.53
C PHE A 128 -6.64 -1.60 -77.24
N VAL A 129 -7.20 -2.57 -76.51
CA VAL A 129 -8.20 -3.51 -77.05
C VAL A 129 -9.45 -2.79 -77.54
N ALA A 130 -9.94 -1.79 -76.79
CA ALA A 130 -11.10 -0.99 -77.18
C ALA A 130 -10.87 -0.27 -78.52
N LEU A 131 -9.65 0.25 -78.77
CA LEU A 131 -9.31 0.88 -80.05
C LEU A 131 -9.16 -0.13 -81.19
N VAL A 132 -8.60 -1.32 -80.93
CA VAL A 132 -8.55 -2.40 -81.94
C VAL A 132 -9.96 -2.75 -82.41
N PHE A 133 -10.93 -2.88 -81.49
CA PHE A 133 -12.32 -3.11 -81.84
C PHE A 133 -12.98 -1.92 -82.56
N ALA A 134 -12.62 -0.69 -82.21
CA ALA A 134 -13.21 0.51 -82.82
C ALA A 134 -12.76 0.73 -84.27
N TYR A 135 -11.50 0.39 -84.58
CA TYR A 135 -10.87 0.68 -85.88
C TYR A 135 -10.75 -0.53 -86.81
N ASP A 136 -10.94 -1.74 -86.29
CA ASP A 136 -10.71 -3.00 -87.01
C ASP A 136 -9.32 -3.07 -87.68
N SER A 137 -8.34 -2.36 -87.11
CA SER A 137 -7.01 -2.13 -87.69
C SER A 137 -6.02 -1.68 -86.62
N LEU A 138 -4.72 -1.91 -86.86
CA LEU A 138 -3.62 -1.47 -85.99
C LEU A 138 -2.95 -0.17 -86.47
N VAL A 139 -3.47 0.48 -87.52
CA VAL A 139 -2.89 1.71 -88.09
C VAL A 139 -2.80 2.84 -87.06
N PHE A 140 -3.72 2.87 -86.08
CA PHE A 140 -3.75 3.87 -85.01
C PHE A 140 -2.49 3.85 -84.11
N VAL A 141 -1.76 2.73 -84.04
CA VAL A 141 -0.57 2.60 -83.20
C VAL A 141 0.57 3.50 -83.70
N ALA A 142 0.59 3.79 -85.01
CA ALA A 142 1.57 4.69 -85.61
C ALA A 142 1.24 6.19 -85.40
N ASP A 143 0.07 6.52 -84.85
CA ASP A 143 -0.34 7.90 -84.60
C ASP A 143 0.37 8.46 -83.34
N PRO A 144 1.13 9.57 -83.44
CA PRO A 144 1.74 10.24 -82.28
C PRO A 144 0.73 10.64 -81.18
N LEU A 145 -0.52 10.95 -81.55
CA LEU A 145 -1.58 11.26 -80.60
C LEU A 145 -1.98 10.05 -79.76
N PHE A 146 -1.96 8.84 -80.33
CA PHE A 146 -2.20 7.62 -79.57
C PHE A 146 -1.11 7.42 -78.51
N LEU A 147 0.15 7.50 -78.91
CA LEU A 147 1.29 7.24 -78.02
C LEU A 147 1.31 8.21 -76.82
N THR A 148 1.10 9.51 -77.07
CA THR A 148 1.06 10.53 -76.01
C THR A 148 -0.06 10.28 -75.00
N ARG A 149 -1.26 9.90 -75.47
CA ARG A 149 -2.41 9.59 -74.59
C ARG A 149 -2.23 8.29 -73.83
N TYR A 150 -1.69 7.28 -74.48
CA TYR A 150 -1.37 6.00 -73.84
C TYR A 150 -0.34 6.18 -72.73
N LEU A 151 0.73 6.96 -72.99
CA LEU A 151 1.72 7.31 -71.97
C LEU A 151 1.12 8.17 -70.85
N LEU A 152 0.24 9.12 -71.16
CA LEU A 152 -0.46 9.92 -70.14
C LEU A 152 -1.33 9.03 -69.25
N LEU A 153 -2.09 8.10 -69.84
CA LEU A 153 -2.92 7.13 -69.14
C LEU A 153 -2.07 6.25 -68.21
N LEU A 154 -0.93 5.76 -68.71
CA LEU A 154 0.01 4.95 -67.93
C LEU A 154 0.61 5.77 -66.77
N ALA A 155 1.04 7.00 -67.01
CA ALA A 155 1.57 7.88 -65.97
C ALA A 155 0.54 8.15 -64.87
N LEU A 156 -0.73 8.41 -65.23
CA LEU A 156 -1.78 8.70 -64.27
C LEU A 156 -2.17 7.45 -63.45
N THR A 157 -2.25 6.28 -64.09
CA THR A 157 -2.52 5.01 -63.39
C THR A 157 -1.41 4.64 -62.42
N VAL A 158 -0.13 4.77 -62.82
CA VAL A 158 1.02 4.58 -61.92
C VAL A 158 0.99 5.56 -60.74
N GLY A 159 0.68 6.84 -61.00
CA GLY A 159 0.55 7.85 -59.94
C GLY A 159 -0.53 7.52 -58.92
N ILE A 160 -1.70 7.08 -59.37
CA ILE A 160 -2.82 6.66 -58.50
C ILE A 160 -2.42 5.44 -57.67
N VAL A 161 -1.83 4.41 -58.28
CA VAL A 161 -1.40 3.20 -57.56
C VAL A 161 -0.34 3.56 -56.52
N GLY A 162 0.65 4.38 -56.88
CA GLY A 162 1.71 4.83 -55.97
C GLY A 162 1.16 5.59 -54.77
N ALA A 163 0.25 6.55 -55.00
CA ALA A 163 -0.44 7.27 -53.94
C ALA A 163 -1.23 6.31 -53.02
N GLY A 164 -1.84 5.29 -53.61
CA GLY A 164 -2.57 4.24 -52.90
C GLY A 164 -1.71 3.45 -51.92
N LEU A 165 -0.57 2.96 -52.40
CA LEU A 165 0.37 2.20 -51.59
C LEU A 165 0.92 3.04 -50.43
N VAL A 166 1.25 4.31 -50.69
CA VAL A 166 1.72 5.23 -49.64
C VAL A 166 0.63 5.48 -48.59
N LEU A 167 -0.60 5.74 -49.03
CA LEU A 167 -1.72 6.02 -48.12
C LEU A 167 -2.06 4.79 -47.27
N ALA A 168 -2.02 3.58 -47.85
CA ALA A 168 -2.22 2.33 -47.13
C ALA A 168 -1.15 2.11 -46.05
N GLY A 169 0.11 2.41 -46.37
CA GLY A 169 1.22 2.36 -45.41
C GLY A 169 0.94 3.28 -44.22
N ARG A 170 0.59 4.55 -44.48
CA ARG A 170 0.31 5.55 -43.44
C ARG A 170 -0.87 5.19 -42.55
N LEU A 171 -1.97 4.70 -43.15
CA LEU A 171 -3.15 4.29 -42.37
C LEU A 171 -2.83 3.11 -41.44
N SER A 172 -2.03 2.15 -41.90
CA SER A 172 -1.61 1.00 -41.07
C SER A 172 -0.71 1.42 -39.90
N GLU A 173 0.15 2.42 -40.10
CA GLU A 173 1.03 2.98 -39.08
C GLU A 173 0.22 3.70 -37.99
N VAL A 174 -0.80 4.48 -38.38
CA VAL A 174 -1.71 5.16 -37.46
C VAL A 174 -2.49 4.15 -36.60
N ASP A 175 -3.01 3.08 -37.18
CA ASP A 175 -3.73 2.06 -36.43
C ASP A 175 -2.81 1.31 -35.44
N ARG A 176 -1.57 1.01 -35.83
CA ARG A 176 -0.57 0.44 -34.90
C ARG A 176 -0.26 1.38 -33.74
N LEU A 177 -0.06 2.67 -34.01
CA LEU A 177 0.19 3.68 -32.97
C LEU A 177 -1.01 3.82 -32.01
N ARG A 178 -2.24 3.81 -32.54
CA ARG A 178 -3.45 3.85 -31.72
C ARG A 178 -3.56 2.65 -30.79
N LEU A 179 -3.27 1.45 -31.29
CA LEU A 179 -3.28 0.24 -30.46
C LEU A 179 -2.18 0.29 -29.40
N ALA A 180 -0.98 0.75 -29.74
CA ALA A 180 0.11 0.91 -28.79
C ALA A 180 -0.19 1.95 -27.70
N LEU A 181 -0.79 3.09 -28.08
CA LEU A 181 -1.27 4.11 -27.15
C LEU A 181 -2.35 3.56 -26.22
N ALA A 182 -3.34 2.84 -26.76
CA ALA A 182 -4.40 2.22 -25.96
C ALA A 182 -3.83 1.25 -24.91
N ALA A 183 -2.91 0.36 -25.32
CA ALA A 183 -2.22 -0.55 -24.40
C ALA A 183 -1.44 0.21 -23.32
N ARG A 184 -0.75 1.30 -23.68
CA ARG A 184 0.01 2.12 -22.72
C ARG A 184 -0.87 2.85 -21.73
N THR A 185 -2.03 3.35 -22.16
CA THR A 185 -3.00 4.01 -21.27
C THR A 185 -3.60 3.02 -20.27
N GLU A 186 -3.82 1.78 -20.67
CA GLU A 186 -4.33 0.74 -19.78
C GLU A 186 -3.28 0.34 -18.73
N ASP A 187 -2.02 0.20 -19.13
CA ASP A 187 -0.92 -0.12 -18.23
C ASP A 187 -0.70 0.98 -17.17
N LEU A 188 -0.73 2.26 -17.57
CA LEU A 188 -0.66 3.40 -16.64
C LEU A 188 -1.84 3.43 -15.66
N ALA A 189 -3.05 3.12 -16.13
CA ALA A 189 -4.23 3.04 -15.26
C ALA A 189 -4.10 1.91 -14.23
N ASN A 190 -3.52 0.76 -14.62
CA ASN A 190 -3.27 -0.34 -13.71
C ASN A 190 -2.18 -0.02 -12.68
N GLN A 191 -1.09 0.64 -13.09
CA GLN A 191 -0.04 1.12 -12.16
C GLN A 191 -0.59 2.14 -11.15
N ALA A 192 -1.40 3.10 -11.60
CA ALA A 192 -2.02 4.09 -10.71
C ALA A 192 -2.93 3.42 -9.66
N ARG A 193 -3.75 2.44 -10.08
CA ARG A 193 -4.59 1.65 -9.15
C ARG A 193 -3.76 0.84 -8.16
N ALA A 194 -2.65 0.25 -8.60
CA ALA A 194 -1.76 -0.52 -7.72
C ALA A 194 -1.11 0.39 -6.67
N LEU A 195 -0.55 1.54 -7.08
CA LEU A 195 0.03 2.53 -6.16
C LEU A 195 -1.00 3.05 -5.17
N GLN A 196 -2.22 3.34 -5.64
CA GLN A 196 -3.28 3.82 -4.75
C GLN A 196 -3.68 2.76 -3.71
N ARG A 197 -3.77 1.48 -4.10
CA ARG A 197 -4.00 0.37 -3.17
C ARG A 197 -2.89 0.22 -2.14
N THR A 198 -1.62 0.31 -2.58
CA THR A 198 -0.47 0.24 -1.67
C THR A 198 -0.43 1.44 -0.72
N ALA A 199 -0.77 2.64 -1.19
CA ALA A 199 -0.85 3.83 -0.36
C ALA A 199 -1.98 3.75 0.67
N THR A 200 -3.16 3.21 0.31
CA THR A 200 -4.24 2.98 1.26
C THR A 200 -3.88 1.93 2.30
N ASP A 201 -3.29 0.81 1.87
CA ASP A 201 -2.88 -0.28 2.78
C ASP A 201 -1.79 0.20 3.76
N LEU A 202 -0.81 0.97 3.26
CA LEU A 202 0.20 1.61 4.11
C LEU A 202 -0.44 2.63 5.07
N GLY A 203 -1.42 3.40 4.61
CA GLY A 203 -2.17 4.34 5.44
C GLY A 203 -2.89 3.64 6.59
N ASP A 204 -3.59 2.54 6.29
CA ASP A 204 -4.28 1.72 7.30
C ASP A 204 -3.29 1.09 8.28
N ARG A 205 -2.15 0.58 7.80
CA ARG A 205 -1.07 0.03 8.65
C ARG A 205 -0.46 1.08 9.56
N VAL A 206 -0.22 2.29 9.07
CA VAL A 206 0.29 3.41 9.87
C VAL A 206 -0.73 3.82 10.93
N LEU A 207 -2.03 3.83 10.59
CA LEU A 207 -3.10 4.12 11.54
C LEU A 207 -3.19 3.05 12.65
N GLU A 208 -3.10 1.77 12.27
CA GLU A 208 -3.07 0.61 13.19
C GLU A 208 -1.85 0.66 14.13
N LEU A 209 -0.67 0.94 13.60
CA LEU A 209 0.54 1.09 14.41
C LEU A 209 0.42 2.27 15.38
N ARG A 210 -0.20 3.38 14.94
CA ARG A 210 -0.38 4.57 15.78
C ARG A 210 -1.37 4.33 16.93
N THR A 211 -2.47 3.62 16.68
CA THR A 211 -3.43 3.26 17.74
C THR A 211 -2.83 2.27 18.74
N LEU A 212 -2.08 1.28 18.27
CA LEU A 212 -1.35 0.35 19.14
C LEU A 212 -0.28 1.08 19.99
N GLN A 213 0.47 2.01 19.39
CA GLN A 213 1.46 2.80 20.10
C GLN A 213 0.83 3.71 21.15
N GLU A 214 -0.33 4.32 20.88
CA GLU A 214 -1.07 5.12 21.86
C GLU A 214 -1.58 4.28 23.05
N VAL A 215 -2.08 3.07 22.79
CA VAL A 215 -2.49 2.12 23.84
C VAL A 215 -1.29 1.68 24.68
N ALA A 216 -0.17 1.30 24.04
CA ALA A 216 1.05 0.89 24.73
C ALA A 216 1.65 2.02 25.58
N LYS A 217 1.62 3.27 25.08
CA LYS A 217 2.09 4.45 25.81
C LYS A 217 1.19 4.78 26.99
N ALA A 218 -0.12 4.63 26.86
CA ALA A 218 -1.07 4.84 27.95
C ALA A 218 -0.94 3.77 29.07
N LEU A 219 -0.55 2.54 28.71
CA LEU A 219 -0.33 1.46 29.67
C LEU A 219 1.05 1.52 30.34
N SER A 220 2.06 2.06 29.65
CA SER A 220 3.43 2.21 30.19
C SER A 220 3.61 3.44 31.09
N ALA A 221 2.61 4.31 31.20
CA ALA A 221 2.71 5.59 31.91
C ALA A 221 2.54 5.51 33.44
N THR A 222 2.19 4.35 34.00
CA THR A 222 2.05 4.18 35.46
C THR A 222 3.24 3.44 36.05
N LEU A 223 4.20 4.21 36.57
CA LEU A 223 5.41 3.70 37.26
C LEU A 223 5.11 3.19 38.68
N TYR A 224 3.90 3.41 39.19
CA TYR A 224 3.48 2.97 40.51
C TYR A 224 2.48 1.83 40.41
N LEU A 225 2.84 0.67 40.98
CA LEU A 225 2.03 -0.55 40.96
C LEU A 225 0.57 -0.31 41.38
N ASN A 226 0.34 0.47 42.44
CA ASN A 226 -1.02 0.76 42.93
C ASN A 226 -1.85 1.56 41.92
N GLU A 227 -1.24 2.50 41.19
CA GLU A 227 -1.92 3.31 40.17
C GLU A 227 -2.20 2.50 38.91
N ALA A 228 -1.25 1.63 38.53
CA ALA A 228 -1.42 0.68 37.44
C ALA A 228 -2.61 -0.25 37.72
N LEU A 229 -2.69 -0.83 38.92
CA LEU A 229 -3.78 -1.71 39.33
C LEU A 229 -5.14 -0.99 39.34
N ALA A 230 -5.19 0.23 39.88
CA ALA A 230 -6.41 1.04 39.87
C ALA A 230 -6.87 1.37 38.44
N THR A 231 -5.93 1.68 37.55
CA THR A 231 -6.20 2.00 36.15
C THR A 231 -6.70 0.78 35.39
N VAL A 232 -6.05 -0.38 35.57
CA VAL A 232 -6.45 -1.66 34.96
C VAL A 232 -7.87 -2.01 35.40
N ALA A 233 -8.17 -1.94 36.69
CA ALA A 233 -9.50 -2.28 37.18
C ALA A 233 -10.61 -1.34 36.70
N ASN A 234 -10.34 -0.02 36.66
CA ASN A 234 -11.32 0.97 36.17
C ASN A 234 -11.56 0.85 34.66
N ARG A 235 -10.55 0.44 33.89
CA ARG A 235 -10.72 0.16 32.46
C ARG A 235 -11.47 -1.16 32.24
N LEU A 236 -11.17 -2.18 33.05
CA LEU A 236 -11.86 -3.46 33.01
C LEU A 236 -13.35 -3.31 33.30
N SER A 237 -13.75 -2.51 34.29
CA SER A 237 -15.18 -2.29 34.60
C SER A 237 -15.94 -1.66 33.44
N ARG A 238 -15.32 -0.70 32.72
CA ARG A 238 -15.91 -0.09 31.52
C ARG A 238 -15.99 -1.07 30.35
N LEU A 239 -14.98 -1.94 30.20
CA LEU A 239 -14.92 -2.92 29.12
C LEU A 239 -15.92 -4.07 29.33
N ALA A 240 -15.98 -4.60 30.55
CA ALA A 240 -16.86 -5.71 30.92
C ALA A 240 -18.30 -5.28 31.22
N GLY A 241 -18.55 -3.96 31.35
CA GLY A 241 -19.87 -3.44 31.73
C GLY A 241 -20.33 -3.86 33.13
N SER A 242 -19.40 -4.28 33.99
CA SER A 242 -19.69 -4.75 35.34
C SER A 242 -19.24 -3.74 36.40
N SER A 243 -20.07 -3.57 37.42
CA SER A 243 -19.78 -2.76 38.61
C SER A 243 -18.84 -3.45 39.61
N TYR A 244 -18.56 -4.75 39.42
CA TYR A 244 -17.74 -5.59 40.31
C TYR A 244 -16.53 -6.12 39.54
N CYS A 245 -15.38 -5.47 39.68
CA CYS A 245 -14.13 -5.87 39.03
C CYS A 245 -12.97 -5.77 40.03
N ALA A 246 -11.99 -6.68 39.95
CA ALA A 246 -10.81 -6.64 40.81
C ALA A 246 -9.60 -7.24 40.11
N VAL A 247 -8.43 -6.89 40.64
CA VAL A 247 -7.16 -7.49 40.27
C VAL A 247 -6.58 -8.19 41.49
N ALA A 248 -6.30 -9.48 41.38
CA ALA A 248 -5.59 -10.26 42.38
C ALA A 248 -4.15 -10.45 41.92
N LEU A 249 -3.17 -10.27 42.81
CA LEU A 249 -1.77 -10.55 42.52
C LEU A 249 -1.27 -11.69 43.42
N LEU A 250 -0.36 -12.49 42.87
CA LEU A 250 0.35 -13.51 43.62
C LEU A 250 1.58 -12.87 44.29
N ASP A 251 1.83 -13.24 45.54
CA ASP A 251 3.00 -12.81 46.31
C ASP A 251 4.01 -13.98 46.34
N GLU A 252 5.24 -13.74 45.88
CA GLU A 252 6.28 -14.76 45.76
C GLU A 252 7.00 -15.05 47.09
N GLU A 253 7.02 -14.11 48.05
CA GLU A 253 7.80 -14.26 49.30
C GLU A 253 7.12 -15.14 50.35
N ARG A 254 5.80 -15.31 50.27
CA ARG A 254 5.03 -16.12 51.23
C ARG A 254 4.31 -17.22 50.48
N ALA A 255 4.96 -18.38 50.40
CA ALA A 255 4.34 -19.62 49.94
C ALA A 255 2.97 -19.83 50.61
N GLY A 256 1.90 -19.47 49.90
CA GLY A 256 0.51 -19.72 50.28
C GLY A 256 -0.33 -18.55 50.81
N VAL A 257 0.13 -17.28 50.81
CA VAL A 257 -0.75 -16.14 51.16
C VAL A 257 -0.79 -15.12 50.04
N GLU A 258 -1.81 -15.25 49.19
CA GLU A 258 -2.04 -14.43 48.01
C GLU A 258 -2.66 -13.08 48.40
N ARG A 259 -2.06 -11.98 47.94
CA ARG A 259 -2.49 -10.61 48.28
C ARG A 259 -3.49 -10.10 47.25
N LEU A 260 -4.78 -10.14 47.59
CA LEU A 260 -5.81 -9.49 46.79
C LEU A 260 -5.69 -7.97 46.96
N VAL A 261 -5.36 -7.27 45.87
CA VAL A 261 -5.39 -5.82 45.81
C VAL A 261 -6.64 -5.41 45.05
N VAL A 262 -7.77 -5.37 45.76
CA VAL A 262 -9.04 -4.97 45.16
C VAL A 262 -8.93 -3.50 44.75
N ALA A 263 -9.05 -3.24 43.46
CA ALA A 263 -9.42 -1.93 42.95
C ALA A 263 -10.76 -2.09 42.25
N ALA A 264 -11.77 -1.34 42.73
CA ALA A 264 -13.11 -1.12 42.16
C ALA A 264 -14.28 -2.03 42.59
N THR A 265 -15.02 -1.56 43.60
CA THR A 265 -16.46 -1.80 43.71
C THR A 265 -17.22 -0.49 43.56
N GLY A 266 -18.06 -0.38 42.54
CA GLY A 266 -19.11 0.65 42.47
C GLY A 266 -18.69 2.08 42.07
N GLY A 267 -17.70 2.24 41.19
CA GLY A 267 -17.37 3.54 40.56
C GLY A 267 -16.30 4.38 41.28
N ALA A 268 -15.84 3.95 42.46
CA ALA A 268 -14.64 4.48 43.11
C ALA A 268 -13.60 3.37 43.25
N ALA A 269 -12.47 3.50 42.54
CA ALA A 269 -11.35 2.58 42.65
C ALA A 269 -10.57 2.87 43.95
N SER A 270 -10.98 2.28 45.06
CA SER A 270 -10.18 2.26 46.28
C SER A 270 -9.28 1.03 46.28
N VAL A 271 -7.97 1.23 46.43
CA VAL A 271 -6.99 0.15 46.58
C VAL A 271 -7.10 -0.38 48.00
N SER A 272 -7.76 -1.51 48.19
CA SER A 272 -7.88 -2.18 49.50
C SER A 272 -7.05 -3.46 49.49
N ARG A 273 -6.10 -3.56 50.42
CA ARG A 273 -5.25 -4.74 50.61
C ARG A 273 -5.96 -5.69 51.57
N GLN A 274 -6.54 -6.76 51.05
CA GLN A 274 -7.15 -7.82 51.86
C GLN A 274 -6.53 -9.18 51.50
N PRO A 275 -6.38 -10.10 52.46
CA PRO A 275 -6.01 -11.47 52.13
C PRO A 275 -7.11 -12.09 51.26
N ALA A 276 -6.75 -12.60 50.08
CA ALA A 276 -7.68 -13.36 49.26
C ALA A 276 -7.97 -14.68 49.98
N ARG A 277 -9.24 -15.11 50.01
CA ARG A 277 -9.56 -16.49 50.40
C ARG A 277 -9.35 -17.37 49.17
N THR A 278 -8.15 -17.93 49.07
CA THR A 278 -7.82 -18.88 48.00
C THR A 278 -8.61 -20.16 48.19
N ASN A 279 -9.42 -20.54 47.20
CA ASN A 279 -10.09 -21.85 47.15
C ASN A 279 -9.44 -22.73 46.07
N ALA A 280 -9.72 -24.04 46.10
CA ALA A 280 -9.14 -24.99 45.13
C ALA A 280 -9.40 -24.58 43.67
N SER A 281 -10.54 -23.93 43.40
CA SER A 281 -10.92 -23.46 42.07
C SER A 281 -10.07 -22.28 41.58
N PHE A 282 -9.68 -21.36 42.47
CA PHE A 282 -8.74 -20.27 42.17
C PHE A 282 -7.35 -20.83 41.85
N VAL A 283 -6.84 -21.75 42.68
CA VAL A 283 -5.55 -22.41 42.45
C VAL A 283 -5.55 -23.19 41.14
N ALA A 284 -6.62 -23.92 40.84
CA ALA A 284 -6.76 -24.66 39.59
C ALA A 284 -6.80 -23.72 38.37
N ALA A 285 -7.46 -22.56 38.48
CA ALA A 285 -7.48 -21.57 37.42
C ALA A 285 -6.10 -20.98 37.15
N MET A 286 -5.38 -20.62 38.20
CA MET A 286 -4.01 -20.11 38.11
C MET A 286 -3.04 -21.16 37.54
N ALA A 287 -3.12 -22.41 38.02
CA ALA A 287 -2.28 -23.51 37.51
C ALA A 287 -2.57 -23.83 36.03
N SER A 288 -3.83 -23.67 35.59
CA SER A 288 -4.20 -23.91 34.20
C SER A 288 -3.79 -22.78 33.25
N GLY A 289 -3.63 -21.55 33.76
CA GLY A 289 -3.42 -20.35 32.95
C GLY A 289 -4.59 -20.02 32.01
N ARG A 290 -5.76 -20.62 32.21
CA ARG A 290 -6.94 -20.45 31.35
C ARG A 290 -8.03 -19.67 32.05
N HIS A 291 -8.81 -18.94 31.26
CA HIS A 291 -10.03 -18.29 31.72
C HIS A 291 -11.03 -19.33 32.25
N GLN A 292 -11.48 -19.15 33.49
CA GLN A 292 -12.49 -19.98 34.13
C GLN A 292 -13.66 -19.15 34.64
N VAL A 293 -14.83 -19.76 34.69
CA VAL A 293 -16.05 -19.15 35.22
C VAL A 293 -16.46 -19.91 36.47
N LEU A 294 -16.51 -19.24 37.61
CA LEU A 294 -16.96 -19.76 38.89
C LEU A 294 -18.40 -19.33 39.14
N ARG A 295 -19.24 -20.25 39.61
CA ARG A 295 -20.65 -19.97 39.96
C ARG A 295 -20.86 -20.15 41.46
N ALA A 296 -21.65 -19.25 42.06
CA ALA A 296 -21.91 -19.27 43.48
C ALA A 296 -22.74 -20.50 43.86
N ALA A 297 -22.17 -21.36 44.70
CA ALA A 297 -22.93 -22.38 45.40
C ALA A 297 -23.76 -21.69 46.49
N HIS A 298 -25.07 -21.97 46.51
CA HIS A 298 -25.96 -21.49 47.56
C HIS A 298 -26.17 -22.62 48.55
N ASN A 299 -25.95 -22.34 49.83
CA ASN A 299 -26.30 -23.27 50.90
C ASN A 299 -27.84 -23.33 51.04
N GLY A 300 -28.38 -24.35 51.70
CA GLY A 300 -29.83 -24.58 51.83
C GLY A 300 -30.65 -23.40 52.37
N ASP A 301 -30.00 -22.43 53.02
CA ASP A 301 -30.59 -21.19 53.56
C ASP A 301 -30.49 -19.98 52.60
N GLY A 302 -30.09 -20.18 51.33
CA GLY A 302 -29.98 -19.13 50.31
C GLY A 302 -28.76 -18.20 50.45
N GLN A 303 -27.85 -18.50 51.39
CA GLN A 303 -26.61 -17.75 51.58
C GLN A 303 -25.48 -18.33 50.71
N VAL A 304 -24.67 -17.46 50.11
CA VAL A 304 -23.50 -17.84 49.32
C VAL A 304 -22.47 -18.54 50.23
N ASP A 305 -21.93 -19.67 49.77
CA ASP A 305 -20.98 -20.49 50.51
C ASP A 305 -19.78 -19.67 51.04
N ALA A 306 -19.31 -20.00 52.25
CA ALA A 306 -18.17 -19.35 52.90
C ALA A 306 -16.83 -19.53 52.15
N ALA A 307 -16.79 -20.48 51.20
CA ALA A 307 -15.68 -20.74 50.28
C ALA A 307 -15.69 -19.84 49.01
N TRP A 308 -16.60 -18.86 48.92
CA TRP A 308 -16.67 -17.93 47.79
C TRP A 308 -15.43 -17.01 47.73
N PRO A 309 -14.73 -16.94 46.58
CA PRO A 309 -13.41 -16.32 46.51
C PRO A 309 -13.43 -14.78 46.42
N VAL A 310 -14.62 -14.17 46.34
CA VAL A 310 -14.77 -12.71 46.23
C VAL A 310 -15.72 -12.16 47.31
N PRO A 311 -15.48 -10.94 47.82
CA PRO A 311 -16.31 -10.32 48.85
C PRO A 311 -17.60 -9.69 48.29
N TRP A 312 -18.06 -10.10 47.11
CA TRP A 312 -19.17 -9.47 46.39
C TRP A 312 -20.43 -10.35 46.38
N PRO A 313 -21.63 -9.77 46.47
CA PRO A 313 -22.90 -10.48 46.36
C PRO A 313 -23.24 -10.75 44.88
N VAL A 314 -22.42 -11.55 44.19
CA VAL A 314 -22.56 -11.89 42.76
C VAL A 314 -22.78 -13.39 42.57
N GLY A 315 -23.60 -13.76 41.58
CA GLY A 315 -23.95 -15.15 41.30
C GLY A 315 -22.92 -15.91 40.46
N ALA A 316 -22.08 -15.18 39.71
CA ALA A 316 -20.98 -15.75 38.94
C ALA A 316 -19.78 -14.80 38.91
N VAL A 317 -18.57 -15.37 38.79
CA VAL A 317 -17.31 -14.63 38.68
C VAL A 317 -16.48 -15.25 37.55
N GLU A 318 -16.05 -14.40 36.62
CA GLU A 318 -15.04 -14.77 35.64
C GLU A 318 -13.65 -14.52 36.23
N LEU A 319 -12.82 -15.55 36.20
CA LEU A 319 -11.44 -15.53 36.65
C LEU A 319 -10.54 -15.67 35.42
N ILE A 320 -9.75 -14.63 35.17
CA ILE A 320 -8.92 -14.52 33.98
C ILE A 320 -7.47 -14.35 34.43
N PRO A 321 -6.62 -15.38 34.27
CA PRO A 321 -5.24 -15.32 34.71
C PRO A 321 -4.46 -14.21 33.99
N LEU A 322 -3.68 -13.46 34.78
CA LEU A 322 -2.66 -12.53 34.31
C LEU A 322 -1.36 -13.32 34.17
N VAL A 323 -0.97 -13.61 32.93
CA VAL A 323 0.23 -14.41 32.63
C VAL A 323 1.30 -13.50 32.05
N ALA A 324 2.44 -13.39 32.75
CA ALA A 324 3.62 -12.68 32.29
C ALA A 324 4.77 -13.68 32.17
N ARG A 325 5.49 -13.67 31.04
CA ARG A 325 6.63 -14.58 30.78
C ARG A 325 6.31 -16.08 30.99
N GLY A 326 5.06 -16.47 30.70
CA GLY A 326 4.59 -17.85 30.85
C GLY A 326 4.25 -18.26 32.29
N LEU A 327 4.37 -17.35 33.26
CA LEU A 327 4.01 -17.57 34.65
C LEU A 327 2.77 -16.75 35.02
N PRO A 328 1.79 -17.34 35.71
CA PRO A 328 0.65 -16.59 36.22
C PRO A 328 1.14 -15.71 37.38
N ILE A 329 0.98 -14.40 37.25
CA ILE A 329 1.36 -13.39 38.27
C ILE A 329 0.15 -12.90 39.07
N GLY A 330 -1.06 -13.26 38.66
CA GLY A 330 -2.30 -12.80 39.26
C GLY A 330 -3.54 -13.18 38.44
N ALA A 331 -4.69 -12.61 38.77
CA ALA A 331 -5.94 -12.81 38.03
C ALA A 331 -6.79 -11.54 38.00
N LEU A 332 -7.50 -11.33 36.90
CA LEU A 332 -8.65 -10.42 36.84
C LEU A 332 -9.90 -11.17 37.29
N LEU A 333 -10.72 -10.49 38.09
CA LEU A 333 -11.98 -11.01 38.62
C LEU A 333 -13.11 -10.10 38.16
N VAL A 334 -14.10 -10.66 37.46
CA VAL A 334 -15.28 -9.93 36.97
C VAL A 334 -16.54 -10.59 37.52
N GLY A 335 -17.25 -9.88 38.41
CA GLY A 335 -18.49 -10.35 39.01
C GLY A 335 -19.72 -10.05 38.15
N HIS A 336 -20.66 -10.97 38.08
CA HIS A 336 -21.92 -10.83 37.36
C HIS A 336 -23.12 -11.03 38.30
N SER A 337 -24.07 -10.09 38.28
CA SER A 337 -25.28 -10.13 39.12
C SER A 337 -26.37 -11.09 38.62
N HIS A 338 -26.35 -11.45 37.32
CA HIS A 338 -27.27 -12.39 36.68
C HIS A 338 -26.50 -13.51 35.96
N GLU A 339 -27.15 -14.66 35.75
CA GLU A 339 -26.58 -15.89 35.14
C GLU A 339 -26.06 -15.74 33.70
N THR A 340 -26.29 -14.60 33.06
CA THR A 340 -25.77 -14.26 31.73
C THR A 340 -24.26 -14.03 31.79
N LEU A 341 -23.52 -15.06 31.39
CA LEU A 341 -22.08 -15.00 31.15
C LEU A 341 -21.78 -14.16 29.92
N ALA A 342 -20.55 -13.62 29.85
CA ALA A 342 -20.08 -12.86 28.71
C ALA A 342 -20.10 -13.72 27.43
N ASP A 343 -20.57 -13.13 26.32
CA ASP A 343 -20.52 -13.75 24.99
C ASP A 343 -19.06 -14.03 24.57
N SER A 344 -18.87 -14.97 23.66
CA SER A 344 -17.56 -15.38 23.10
C SER A 344 -16.70 -14.20 22.63
N THR A 345 -17.33 -13.17 22.06
CA THR A 345 -16.68 -11.93 21.63
C THR A 345 -16.15 -11.11 22.82
N SER A 346 -16.97 -10.93 23.85
CA SER A 346 -16.56 -10.25 25.09
C SER A 346 -15.45 -11.01 25.82
N ARG A 347 -15.49 -12.35 25.78
CA ARG A 347 -14.43 -13.21 26.34
C ARG A 347 -13.07 -12.95 25.69
N SER A 348 -13.00 -12.95 24.36
CA SER A 348 -11.74 -12.72 23.64
C SER A 348 -11.15 -11.32 23.90
N LEU A 349 -12.02 -10.31 24.06
CA LEU A 349 -11.62 -8.96 24.42
C LEU A 349 -11.04 -8.89 25.84
N THR A 350 -11.67 -9.55 26.81
CA THR A 350 -11.18 -9.55 28.19
C THR A 350 -9.89 -10.35 28.36
N GLU A 351 -9.71 -11.44 27.60
CA GLU A 351 -8.44 -12.19 27.55
C GLU A 351 -7.30 -11.35 26.96
N SER A 352 -7.57 -10.62 25.88
CA SER A 352 -6.59 -9.70 25.28
C SER A 352 -6.24 -8.57 26.27
N PHE A 353 -7.23 -8.04 26.97
CA PHE A 353 -7.03 -7.05 28.02
C PHE A 353 -6.17 -7.60 29.17
N ALA A 354 -6.40 -8.85 29.60
CA ALA A 354 -5.61 -9.52 30.63
C ALA A 354 -4.14 -9.66 30.23
N TYR A 355 -3.84 -9.97 28.97
CA TYR A 355 -2.47 -10.02 28.46
C TYR A 355 -1.75 -8.67 28.59
N PHE A 356 -2.39 -7.58 28.17
CA PHE A 356 -1.82 -6.23 28.28
C PHE A 356 -1.70 -5.77 29.73
N ALA A 357 -2.69 -6.08 30.56
CA ALA A 357 -2.68 -5.77 31.99
C ALA A 357 -1.54 -6.50 32.70
N ALA A 358 -1.32 -7.79 32.41
CA ALA A 358 -0.25 -8.58 33.00
C ALA A 358 1.13 -7.95 32.70
N THR A 359 1.34 -7.54 31.45
CA THR A 359 2.58 -6.90 31.03
C THR A 359 2.79 -5.55 31.74
N ALA A 360 1.75 -4.72 31.83
CA ALA A 360 1.84 -3.42 32.49
C ALA A 360 2.10 -3.53 34.00
N ILE A 361 1.43 -4.48 34.66
CA ILE A 361 1.60 -4.75 36.09
C ILE A 361 3.00 -5.30 36.38
N GLU A 362 3.48 -6.23 35.57
CA GLU A 362 4.84 -6.80 35.71
C GLU A 362 5.91 -5.71 35.56
N ASN A 363 5.77 -4.84 34.56
CA ASN A 363 6.68 -3.72 34.39
C ASN A 363 6.65 -2.78 35.61
N ALA A 364 5.46 -2.41 36.10
CA ALA A 364 5.33 -1.56 37.28
C ALA A 364 5.93 -2.21 38.55
N ARG A 365 5.83 -3.54 38.69
CA ARG A 365 6.46 -4.30 39.78
C ARG A 365 7.99 -4.24 39.68
N LEU A 366 8.56 -4.57 38.52
CA LEU A 366 10.01 -4.52 38.29
C LEU A 366 10.60 -3.12 38.52
N TYR A 367 9.92 -2.07 38.06
CA TYR A 367 10.34 -0.68 38.31
C TYR A 367 10.29 -0.33 39.80
N GLY A 368 9.26 -0.81 40.52
CA GLY A 368 9.16 -0.68 41.97
C GLY A 368 10.35 -1.31 42.68
N ASP A 369 10.67 -2.56 42.36
CA ASP A 369 11.77 -3.31 42.98
C ASP A 369 13.12 -2.63 42.76
N VAL A 370 13.38 -2.14 41.54
CA VAL A 370 14.60 -1.38 41.22
C VAL A 370 14.67 -0.09 42.03
N THR A 371 13.55 0.62 42.17
CA THR A 371 13.49 1.89 42.92
C THR A 371 13.69 1.67 44.41
N ASP A 372 13.08 0.63 44.98
CA ASP A 372 13.22 0.30 46.40
C ASP A 372 14.63 -0.20 46.71
N ARG A 373 15.26 -0.97 45.81
CA ARG A 373 16.66 -1.37 45.94
C ARG A 373 17.60 -0.16 45.88
N HIS A 374 17.32 0.81 45.01
CA HIS A 374 18.06 2.07 44.96
C HIS A 374 17.93 2.85 46.26
N ARG A 375 16.72 2.96 46.82
CA ARG A 375 16.47 3.63 48.11
C ARG A 375 17.13 2.91 49.28
N GLU A 376 17.13 1.58 49.28
CA GLU A 376 17.81 0.77 50.31
C GLU A 376 19.32 1.01 50.27
N LEU A 377 19.91 1.02 49.07
CA LEU A 377 21.33 1.39 48.89
C LEU A 377 21.62 2.81 49.37
N GLU A 378 20.78 3.79 49.01
CA GLU A 378 20.91 5.17 49.51
C GLU A 378 20.78 5.25 51.04
N ALA A 379 19.85 4.51 51.64
CA ALA A 379 19.63 4.49 53.09
C ALA A 379 20.78 3.82 53.83
N VAL A 380 21.34 2.74 53.29
CA VAL A 380 22.56 2.09 53.83
C VAL A 380 23.75 3.04 53.74
N LEU A 381 23.95 3.68 52.59
CA LEU A 381 25.03 4.66 52.40
C LEU A 381 24.87 5.89 53.30
N ALA A 382 23.63 6.31 53.60
CA ALA A 382 23.33 7.39 54.52
C ALA A 382 23.40 6.99 56.01
N GLY A 383 23.21 5.69 56.32
CA GLY A 383 23.22 5.13 57.66
C GLY A 383 24.60 4.72 58.19
N ILE A 384 25.59 4.55 57.30
CA ILE A 384 26.99 4.38 57.68
C ILE A 384 27.51 5.70 58.27
N GLY A 385 28.06 5.67 59.49
CA GLY A 385 28.63 6.85 60.15
C GLY A 385 29.91 7.41 59.50
N ASP A 386 30.43 6.71 58.49
CA ASP A 386 31.65 7.04 57.75
C ASP A 386 31.33 7.79 56.44
N GLY A 387 32.24 8.69 56.05
CA GLY A 387 32.18 9.33 54.74
C GLY A 387 32.64 8.38 53.64
N VAL A 388 31.80 8.16 52.62
CA VAL A 388 32.10 7.32 51.45
C VAL A 388 32.19 8.19 50.21
N ILE A 389 33.33 8.10 49.51
CA ILE A 389 33.59 8.77 48.24
C ILE A 389 34.08 7.73 47.23
N VAL A 390 33.56 7.76 46.02
CA VAL A 390 34.03 6.97 44.87
C VAL A 390 34.42 7.92 43.75
N VAL A 391 35.60 7.72 43.17
CA VAL A 391 36.12 8.50 42.05
C VAL A 391 36.48 7.62 40.86
N ASP A 392 36.58 8.22 39.67
CA ASP A 392 37.13 7.57 38.47
C ASP A 392 38.68 7.63 38.44
N THR A 393 39.29 7.11 37.37
CA THR A 393 40.74 7.07 37.18
C THR A 393 41.40 8.45 37.01
N GLU A 394 40.60 9.48 36.72
CA GLU A 394 41.03 10.88 36.59
C GLU A 394 40.67 11.69 37.84
N ALA A 395 40.27 11.02 38.92
CA ALA A 395 39.84 11.59 40.20
C ALA A 395 38.55 12.45 40.13
N HIS A 396 37.65 12.20 39.17
CA HIS A 396 36.32 12.80 39.16
C HIS A 396 35.35 12.02 40.05
N LEU A 397 34.49 12.75 40.76
CA LEU A 397 33.59 12.17 41.75
C LEU A 397 32.40 11.43 41.11
N LEU A 398 32.33 10.12 41.34
CA LEU A 398 31.26 9.23 40.89
C LEU A 398 30.16 9.03 41.95
N LEU A 399 30.54 9.02 43.23
CA LEU A 399 29.60 8.88 44.34
C LEU A 399 30.15 9.58 45.59
N MET A 400 29.26 10.23 46.34
CA MET A 400 29.58 10.84 47.62
C MET A 400 28.38 10.74 48.55
N ASN A 401 28.52 10.02 49.67
CA ASN A 401 27.42 9.88 50.61
C ASN A 401 27.19 11.19 51.41
N PRO A 402 26.00 11.39 52.00
CA PRO A 402 25.68 12.62 52.74
C PRO A 402 26.61 12.89 53.94
N VAL A 403 27.21 11.84 54.51
CA VAL A 403 28.17 11.98 55.61
C VAL A 403 29.47 12.59 55.11
N ALA A 404 30.02 12.12 53.98
CA ALA A 404 31.15 12.74 53.32
C ALA A 404 30.83 14.21 52.97
N ALA A 405 29.64 14.51 52.44
CA ALA A 405 29.24 15.89 52.16
C ALA A 405 29.28 16.79 53.39
N ARG A 406 28.82 16.30 54.55
CA ARG A 406 28.94 17.03 55.81
C ARG A 406 30.39 17.18 56.29
N ILE A 407 31.23 16.14 56.14
CA ILE A 407 32.65 16.17 56.49
C ILE A 407 33.39 17.24 55.67
N PHE A 408 33.09 17.35 54.36
CA PHE A 408 33.68 18.34 53.47
C PHE A 408 32.96 19.71 53.50
N GLY A 409 31.96 19.91 54.37
CA GLY A 409 31.25 21.18 54.51
C GLY A 409 30.34 21.55 53.32
N LEU A 410 29.95 20.57 52.49
CA LEU A 410 29.13 20.78 51.30
C LEU A 410 27.63 20.71 51.63
N SER A 411 26.84 21.53 50.93
CA SER A 411 25.38 21.55 51.06
C SER A 411 24.67 20.44 50.24
N SER A 412 25.38 19.80 49.32
CA SER A 412 24.91 18.71 48.47
C SER A 412 26.06 17.77 48.09
N SER A 413 25.75 16.59 47.55
CA SER A 413 26.73 15.67 46.94
C SER A 413 26.90 16.00 45.45
N PRO A 414 27.94 16.74 45.05
CA PRO A 414 28.19 17.03 43.63
C PRO A 414 28.63 15.75 42.89
N LEU A 415 28.32 15.63 41.60
CA LEU A 415 28.77 14.53 40.73
C LEU A 415 29.58 15.09 39.56
N GLY A 416 30.63 14.38 39.14
CA GLY A 416 31.46 14.72 37.97
C GLY A 416 32.45 15.87 38.17
N ILE A 417 32.58 16.41 39.39
CA ILE A 417 33.59 17.43 39.72
C ILE A 417 34.89 16.72 40.10
N GLY A 418 36.03 17.30 39.70
CA GLY A 418 37.35 16.81 40.11
C GLY A 418 37.54 16.94 41.62
N LEU A 419 38.00 15.89 42.29
CA LEU A 419 38.15 15.89 43.75
C LEU A 419 39.14 16.96 44.25
N ALA A 420 40.09 17.36 43.41
CA ALA A 420 41.04 18.45 43.68
C ALA A 420 40.34 19.80 43.94
N ASP A 421 39.20 20.06 43.30
CA ASP A 421 38.44 21.30 43.47
C ASP A 421 37.65 21.33 44.80
N LEU A 422 37.33 20.15 45.34
CA LEU A 422 36.56 19.99 46.58
C LEU A 422 37.44 19.88 47.83
N ALA A 423 38.68 19.40 47.68
CA ALA A 423 39.63 19.20 48.77
C ALA A 423 41.00 19.84 48.41
N PRO A 424 41.13 21.17 48.50
CA PRO A 424 42.32 21.90 48.06
C PRO A 424 43.59 21.64 48.91
N GLY A 425 43.48 20.92 50.03
CA GLY A 425 44.63 20.52 50.85
C GLY A 425 45.44 19.35 50.27
N GLY A 426 44.90 18.65 49.27
CA GLY A 426 45.61 17.59 48.54
C GLY A 426 45.74 16.26 49.30
N GLU A 427 45.44 16.21 50.60
CA GLU A 427 45.69 15.03 51.43
C GLU A 427 44.83 13.82 51.01
N VAL A 428 43.63 14.08 50.49
CA VAL A 428 42.72 13.06 49.94
C VAL A 428 43.16 12.61 48.53
N LEU A 429 43.80 13.51 47.75
CA LEU A 429 44.32 13.15 46.44
C LEU A 429 45.58 12.28 46.57
N GLU A 430 46.44 12.59 47.54
CA GLU A 430 47.64 11.80 47.84
C GLU A 430 47.33 10.34 48.19
N ILE A 431 46.33 10.09 49.04
CA ILE A 431 45.94 8.71 49.40
C ILE A 431 45.36 7.97 48.18
N LEU A 432 44.63 8.66 47.29
CA LEU A 432 44.08 8.07 46.07
C LEU A 432 45.17 7.75 45.04
N GLU A 433 46.12 8.65 44.82
CA GLU A 433 47.27 8.44 43.94
C GLU A 433 48.16 7.29 44.43
N GLU A 434 48.41 7.22 45.74
CA GLU A 434 49.17 6.13 46.36
C GLU A 434 48.43 4.79 46.23
N THR A 435 47.11 4.79 46.43
CA THR A 435 46.26 3.59 46.27
C THR A 435 46.24 3.14 44.80
N ALA A 436 46.13 4.07 43.86
CA ALA A 436 46.13 3.79 42.42
C ALA A 436 47.49 3.26 41.94
N THR A 437 48.59 3.80 42.46
CA THR A 437 49.96 3.38 42.09
C THR A 437 50.35 2.06 42.74
N SER A 438 49.98 1.84 44.00
CA SER A 438 50.33 0.63 44.75
C SER A 438 49.41 -0.56 44.48
N GLY A 439 48.17 -0.31 44.03
CA GLY A 439 47.14 -1.33 43.83
C GLY A 439 46.69 -2.02 45.13
N ARG A 440 47.01 -1.45 46.30
CA ARG A 440 46.70 -2.03 47.62
C ARG A 440 45.88 -1.05 48.44
N VAL A 441 45.17 -1.57 49.44
CA VAL A 441 44.42 -0.75 50.39
C VAL A 441 45.39 0.11 51.21
N VAL A 442 45.18 1.42 51.22
CA VAL A 442 45.94 2.40 51.99
C VAL A 442 45.06 2.95 53.11
N VAL A 443 45.58 3.02 54.33
CA VAL A 443 44.90 3.61 55.49
C VAL A 443 45.76 4.74 56.02
N ARG A 444 45.18 5.94 56.16
CA ARG A 444 45.89 7.12 56.66
C ARG A 444 44.97 8.01 57.48
N GLU A 445 45.51 8.64 58.51
CA GLU A 445 44.83 9.72 59.22
C GLU A 445 44.98 11.03 58.44
N LEU A 446 43.86 11.60 58.01
CA LEU A 446 43.79 12.82 57.21
C LEU A 446 43.18 13.96 58.04
N PRO A 447 43.89 15.05 58.28
CA PRO A 447 43.30 16.27 58.81
C PRO A 447 42.46 16.95 57.73
N ILE A 448 41.14 17.02 57.91
CA ILE A 448 40.24 17.66 56.94
C ILE A 448 39.88 19.05 57.45
N ALA A 449 40.50 20.09 56.85
CA ALA A 449 40.29 21.48 57.27
C ALA A 449 38.84 21.97 57.07
N SER A 450 38.13 21.44 56.07
CA SER A 450 36.73 21.79 55.77
C SER A 450 35.71 21.25 56.78
N ALA A 451 36.10 20.34 57.67
CA ALA A 451 35.24 19.77 58.71
C ALA A 451 35.05 20.69 59.94
N GLY A 452 35.67 21.88 59.94
CA GLY A 452 35.68 22.82 61.05
C GLY A 452 36.67 22.46 62.17
N PRO A 453 36.91 23.37 63.14
CA PRO A 453 37.85 23.11 64.23
C PRO A 453 37.35 22.00 65.16
N GLY A 454 38.26 21.12 65.57
CA GLY A 454 38.10 20.18 66.68
C GLY A 454 38.08 20.89 68.03
N ALA A 455 37.87 20.14 69.11
CA ALA A 455 37.79 20.67 70.48
C ALA A 455 39.04 21.48 70.89
N ASP A 456 40.18 21.20 70.26
CA ASP A 456 41.49 21.79 70.55
C ASP A 456 41.88 22.92 69.58
N GLY A 457 40.96 23.35 68.70
CA GLY A 457 41.21 24.39 67.68
C GLY A 457 41.99 23.94 66.43
N GLN A 458 42.41 22.67 66.37
CA GLN A 458 43.04 22.02 65.21
C GLN A 458 41.99 21.45 64.24
N PRO A 459 42.29 21.27 62.94
CA PRO A 459 41.38 20.61 61.99
C PRO A 459 41.05 19.18 62.46
N ARG A 460 39.81 18.75 62.24
CA ARG A 460 39.38 17.40 62.64
C ARG A 460 40.08 16.34 61.79
N THR A 461 40.70 15.38 62.47
CA THR A 461 41.36 14.24 61.83
C THR A 461 40.38 13.10 61.61
N PHE A 462 40.36 12.55 60.41
CA PHE A 462 39.56 11.38 60.02
C PHE A 462 40.49 10.25 59.61
N GLN A 463 40.16 9.01 59.98
CA GLN A 463 40.83 7.86 59.41
C GLN A 463 40.23 7.57 58.03
N ALA A 464 41.04 7.73 56.98
CA ALA A 464 40.65 7.43 55.62
C ALA A 464 41.19 6.06 55.21
N LEU A 465 40.32 5.26 54.59
CA LEU A 465 40.67 3.99 53.96
C LEU A 465 40.35 4.11 52.47
N ALA A 466 41.38 3.98 51.63
CA ALA A 466 41.25 3.98 50.18
C ALA A 466 41.59 2.59 49.64
N ALA A 467 40.74 2.06 48.77
CA ALA A 467 40.90 0.75 48.14
C ALA A 467 40.63 0.86 46.64
N PRO A 468 41.42 0.22 45.76
CA PRO A 468 41.13 0.22 44.34
C PRO A 468 39.89 -0.63 44.06
N LEU A 469 38.93 -0.06 43.31
CA LEU A 469 37.78 -0.80 42.79
C LEU A 469 38.18 -1.40 41.43
N LEU A 470 38.49 -2.69 41.41
CA LEU A 470 38.70 -3.42 40.16
C LEU A 470 37.40 -3.40 39.34
N ARG A 471 37.45 -2.91 38.11
CA ARG A 471 36.36 -3.15 37.15
C ARG A 471 36.26 -4.68 36.95
N PRO A 472 35.07 -5.28 37.01
CA PRO A 472 34.91 -6.61 36.45
C PRO A 472 35.21 -6.49 34.95
N THR A 473 36.31 -7.08 34.50
CA THR A 473 36.55 -7.30 33.07
C THR A 473 35.42 -8.19 32.54
N GLU A 474 34.89 -7.87 31.36
CA GLU A 474 33.88 -8.69 30.67
C GLU A 474 34.37 -10.12 30.34
N SER A 475 35.63 -10.44 30.65
CA SER A 475 36.18 -11.78 30.77
C SER A 475 36.54 -12.05 32.22
N GLY A 476 35.87 -13.03 32.86
CA GLY A 476 36.13 -13.47 34.22
C GLY A 476 37.49 -14.14 34.41
N GLU A 477 38.57 -13.38 34.36
CA GLU A 477 39.90 -13.78 34.82
C GLU A 477 40.43 -12.72 35.79
N GLU A 478 40.66 -13.15 37.03
CA GLU A 478 41.32 -12.39 38.09
C GLU A 478 42.78 -12.10 37.72
N VAL A 479 43.23 -10.86 37.92
CA VAL A 479 44.63 -10.54 38.27
C VAL A 479 44.64 -9.47 39.36
#